data_AF-A0A7V3FDP8-F1
#
_entry.id   AF-A0A7V3FDP8-F1
#
_cell.length_a   1.000
_cell.length_b   1.000
_cell.length_c   1.000
_cell.angle_alpha   90.00
_cell.angle_beta   90.00
_cell.angle_gamma   90.00
#
_symmetry.space_group_name_H-M   'P 1'
#
loop_
_entity.id
_entity.type
_entity.pdbx_description
1 polymer ?
#
loop_
_entity_poly.entity_id
_entity_poly.type
_entity_poly.pdbx_seq_one_letter_code
_entity_poly.pdbx_strand_id
1 'polypeptide(L)'
;MDGRTKWGIAGLVLGLAAALTLPSIAQTDAPTPGPSDRERTVTVSGTATVRSAPDEAVVVLGVRTEADTAEAAMAENAERMGP
;
A
#
# COMPACT_ATOMS: atom_id res chain seq x y z
N MET A 1 -27.13 -41.78 -63.70
CA MET A 1 -25.98 -41.28 -62.90
C MET A 1 -25.05 -42.44 -62.68
N ASP A 2 -23.93 -42.45 -63.38
CA ASP A 2 -22.94 -43.53 -63.32
C ASP A 2 -22.40 -43.67 -61.90
N GLY A 3 -22.09 -44.90 -61.47
CA GLY A 3 -21.70 -45.18 -60.09
C GLY A 3 -20.53 -44.30 -59.61
N ARG A 4 -19.60 -43.96 -60.52
CA ARG A 4 -18.46 -43.07 -60.26
C ARG A 4 -18.87 -41.66 -59.83
N THR A 5 -19.94 -41.12 -60.41
CA THR A 5 -20.47 -39.79 -60.07
C THR A 5 -21.10 -39.78 -58.68
N LYS A 6 -21.77 -40.89 -58.28
CA LYS A 6 -22.35 -41.02 -56.94
C LYS A 6 -21.28 -41.07 -55.84
N TRP A 7 -20.17 -41.78 -56.09
CA TRP A 7 -19.04 -41.83 -55.17
C TRP A 7 -18.33 -40.47 -55.04
N GLY A 8 -18.20 -39.73 -56.14
CA GLY A 8 -17.64 -38.37 -56.11
C GLY A 8 -18.49 -37.41 -55.28
N ILE A 9 -19.81 -37.43 -55.45
CA ILE A 9 -20.74 -36.59 -54.66
C ILE A 9 -20.71 -36.98 -53.18
N ALA A 10 -20.70 -38.28 -52.88
CA ALA A 10 -20.62 -38.76 -51.49
C ALA A 10 -19.34 -38.28 -50.79
N GLY A 11 -18.19 -38.33 -51.49
CA GLY A 11 -16.93 -37.80 -50.97
C GLY A 11 -16.94 -36.29 -50.75
N LEU A 12 -17.52 -35.52 -51.68
CA LEU A 12 -17.67 -34.08 -51.57
C LEU A 12 -18.54 -33.69 -50.37
N VAL A 13 -19.69 -34.36 -50.20
CA VAL A 13 -20.62 -34.09 -49.09
C VAL A 13 -19.98 -34.43 -47.75
N LEU A 14 -19.25 -35.55 -47.66
CA LEU A 14 -18.55 -35.94 -46.45
C LEU A 14 -17.41 -34.97 -46.10
N GLY A 15 -16.64 -34.54 -47.10
CA GLY A 15 -15.57 -33.55 -46.93
C GLY A 15 -16.10 -32.19 -46.50
N LEU A 16 -17.21 -31.75 -47.08
CA LEU A 16 -17.86 -30.48 -46.72
C LEU A 16 -18.42 -30.55 -45.29
N ALA A 17 -19.10 -31.64 -44.94
CA ALA A 17 -19.62 -31.84 -43.58
C ALA A 17 -18.48 -31.83 -42.53
N ALA A 18 -17.34 -32.47 -42.82
CA ALA A 18 -16.18 -32.42 -41.96
C ALA A 18 -15.63 -30.98 -41.83
N ALA A 19 -15.48 -30.25 -42.94
CA ALA A 19 -14.94 -28.90 -42.96
C ALA A 19 -15.77 -27.89 -42.14
N LEU A 20 -17.11 -28.03 -42.13
CA LEU A 20 -17.98 -27.15 -41.35
C LEU A 20 -17.90 -27.37 -39.83
N THR A 21 -17.40 -28.52 -39.38
CA THR A 21 -17.29 -28.83 -37.93
C THR A 21 -15.95 -28.43 -37.30
N LEU A 22 -14.94 -28.14 -38.13
CA LEU A 22 -13.60 -27.74 -37.68
C LEU A 22 -13.52 -26.45 -36.84
N PRO A 23 -14.27 -25.36 -37.12
CA PRO A 23 -14.08 -24.12 -36.37
C PRO A 23 -14.54 -24.22 -34.90
N SER A 24 -15.45 -25.14 -34.54
CA SER A 24 -15.89 -25.32 -33.14
C SER A 24 -14.86 -26.04 -32.26
N ILE A 25 -13.98 -26.88 -32.82
CA ILE A 25 -12.91 -27.57 -32.07
C ILE A 25 -11.63 -26.74 -31.95
N ALA A 26 -11.48 -25.67 -32.74
CA ALA A 26 -10.36 -24.74 -32.65
C ALA A 26 -10.60 -23.59 -31.66
N GLN A 27 -11.80 -23.48 -31.06
CA GLN A 27 -12.09 -22.50 -30.02
C GLN A 27 -11.44 -22.97 -28.72
N THR A 28 -10.18 -22.57 -28.53
CA THR A 28 -9.57 -22.59 -27.19
C THR A 28 -10.31 -21.53 -26.38
N ASP A 29 -11.09 -21.96 -25.38
CA ASP A 29 -11.72 -21.04 -24.43
C ASP A 29 -10.66 -20.06 -23.93
N ALA A 30 -10.98 -18.75 -23.98
CA ALA A 30 -10.12 -17.77 -23.35
C ALA A 30 -9.91 -18.20 -21.89
N PRO A 31 -8.67 -18.22 -21.38
CA PRO A 31 -8.42 -18.63 -20.01
C PRO A 31 -9.28 -17.74 -19.11
N THR A 32 -10.26 -18.36 -18.44
CA THR A 32 -10.98 -17.70 -17.36
C THR A 32 -9.92 -17.27 -16.36
N PRO A 33 -9.88 -15.98 -15.95
CA PRO A 33 -8.98 -15.50 -14.92
C PRO A 33 -9.03 -16.47 -13.74
N GLY A 34 -7.99 -17.29 -13.62
CA GLY A 34 -7.89 -18.22 -12.53
C GLY A 34 -7.79 -17.39 -11.26
N PRO A 35 -8.16 -17.94 -10.10
CA PRO A 35 -8.01 -17.18 -8.88
C PRO A 35 -6.52 -16.89 -8.57
N SER A 36 -5.56 -17.32 -9.39
CA SER A 36 -4.16 -16.87 -9.37
C SER A 36 -3.91 -15.46 -9.94
N ASP A 37 -4.89 -14.79 -10.55
CA ASP A 37 -4.87 -13.34 -10.80
C ASP A 37 -5.14 -12.53 -9.51
N ARG A 38 -4.75 -13.10 -8.37
CA ARG A 38 -4.81 -12.46 -7.05
C ARG A 38 -3.76 -11.36 -6.97
N GLU A 39 -4.25 -10.15 -6.73
CA GLU A 39 -3.59 -8.95 -6.24
C GLU A 39 -2.12 -9.13 -5.80
N ARG A 40 -1.19 -8.61 -6.62
CA ARG A 40 0.24 -8.58 -6.30
C ARG A 40 0.53 -7.47 -5.29
N THR A 41 0.43 -7.78 -4.00
CA THR A 41 0.69 -6.82 -2.92
C THR A 41 2.01 -7.12 -2.24
N VAL A 42 2.88 -6.11 -2.15
CA VAL A 42 4.10 -6.15 -1.32
C VAL A 42 3.84 -5.32 -0.07
N THR A 43 3.74 -5.99 1.07
CA THR A 43 3.59 -5.33 2.38
C THR A 43 4.96 -5.22 3.04
N VAL A 44 5.35 -3.99 3.39
CA VAL A 44 6.59 -3.72 4.13
C VAL A 44 6.23 -3.12 5.47
N SER A 45 6.84 -3.66 6.53
CA SER A 45 6.83 -3.05 7.85
C SER A 45 8.23 -2.54 8.19
N GLY A 46 8.28 -1.31 8.69
CA GLY A 46 9.51 -0.68 9.18
C GLY A 46 9.33 -0.25 10.62
N THR A 47 10.35 -0.44 11.43
CA THR A 47 10.41 0.07 12.81
C THR A 47 11.69 0.86 12.95
N ALA A 48 11.59 2.10 13.45
CA ALA A 48 12.74 2.94 13.74
C ALA A 48 12.76 3.28 15.23
N THR A 49 13.96 3.27 15.81
CA THR A 49 14.20 3.78 17.16
C THR A 49 15.10 4.99 17.05
N VAL A 50 14.63 6.14 17.50
CA VAL A 50 15.39 7.39 17.50
C VAL A 50 15.81 7.69 18.93
N ARG A 51 17.07 8.08 19.10
CA ARG A 51 17.64 8.54 20.37
C ARG A 51 18.39 9.84 20.13
N SER A 52 18.27 10.77 21.07
CA SER A 52 19.04 12.01 21.10
C SER A 52 19.46 12.32 22.53
N ALA A 53 20.56 13.04 22.67
CA ALA A 53 20.93 13.67 23.93
C ALA A 53 20.23 15.04 24.02
N PRO A 54 19.80 15.49 25.22
CA PRO A 54 19.34 16.86 25.40
C PRO A 54 20.44 17.87 25.09
N ASP A 55 20.10 18.92 24.37
CA ASP A 55 20.98 20.04 23.99
C ASP A 55 20.66 21.33 24.74
N GLU A 56 19.49 21.41 25.37
CA GLU A 56 19.07 22.52 26.19
C GLU A 56 18.92 22.12 27.67
N ALA A 57 19.25 23.06 28.56
CA ALA A 57 19.00 22.95 29.99
C ALA A 57 18.14 24.14 30.43
N VAL A 58 17.00 23.85 31.06
CA VAL A 58 16.12 24.88 31.65
C VAL A 58 16.45 25.00 33.12
N VAL A 59 17.07 26.12 33.51
CA VAL A 59 17.41 26.43 34.90
C VAL A 59 16.48 27.53 35.42
N VAL A 60 15.73 27.23 36.47
CA VAL A 60 14.85 28.19 37.14
C VAL A 60 15.49 28.57 38.47
N LEU A 61 15.86 29.84 38.61
CA LEU A 61 16.42 30.41 39.84
C LEU A 61 15.42 31.42 40.41
N GLY A 62 15.36 31.52 41.73
CA GLY A 62 14.53 32.49 42.43
C GLY A 62 15.21 32.95 43.71
N VAL A 63 14.93 34.18 44.13
CA VAL A 63 15.44 34.77 45.36
C VAL A 63 14.31 34.84 46.39
N ARG A 64 14.57 34.39 47.62
CA ARG A 64 13.68 34.54 48.76
C ARG A 64 14.31 35.49 49.78
N THR A 65 13.52 36.42 50.28
CA THR A 65 13.92 37.43 51.26
C THR A 65 12.87 37.46 52.38
N GLU A 66 13.32 37.79 53.58
CA GLU A 66 12.46 37.83 54.77
C GLU A 66 12.82 39.07 55.58
N ALA A 67 11.79 39.77 56.06
CA ALA A 67 11.92 40.97 56.89
C ALA A 67 10.69 41.12 57.80
N ASP A 68 10.78 42.00 58.79
CA ASP A 68 9.71 42.25 59.76
C ASP A 68 8.42 42.81 59.12
N THR A 69 8.53 43.40 57.92
CA THR A 69 7.39 43.88 57.14
C THR A 69 7.44 43.35 55.71
N ALA A 70 6.25 43.14 55.12
CA ALA A 70 6.14 42.69 53.73
C ALA A 70 6.79 43.68 52.75
N GLU A 71 6.69 44.98 53.03
CA GLU A 71 7.21 46.04 52.18
C GLU A 71 8.75 46.03 52.17
N ALA A 72 9.38 45.82 53.33
CA ALA A 72 10.83 45.63 53.42
C ALA A 72 11.28 44.34 52.71
N ALA A 73 10.55 43.23 52.90
CA ALA A 73 10.88 41.97 52.24
C ALA A 73 10.79 42.10 50.71
N MET A 74 9.77 42.78 50.18
CA MET A 74 9.62 43.03 48.74
C MET A 74 10.70 43.95 48.19
N ALA A 75 11.04 45.04 48.89
CA ALA A 75 12.11 45.95 48.48
C ALA A 75 13.46 45.23 48.41
N GLU A 76 13.80 44.43 49.43
CA GLU A 76 15.02 43.64 49.45
C GLU A 76 15.03 42.53 48.38
N ASN A 77 13.87 41.92 48.10
CA ASN A 77 13.75 40.95 47.01
C ASN A 77 14.02 41.60 45.66
N ALA A 78 13.42 42.76 45.41
CA ALA A 78 13.59 43.51 44.18
C ALA A 78 15.06 43.93 43.99
N GLU A 79 15.74 44.33 45.06
CA GLU A 79 17.16 44.67 45.01
C GLU A 79 18.04 43.44 44.72
N ARG A 80 17.76 42.29 45.36
CA ARG A 80 18.52 41.05 45.10
C ARG A 80 18.20 40.37 43.77
N MET A 81 17.04 40.67 43.16
CA MET A 81 16.71 40.25 41.79
C MET A 81 17.22 41.25 40.73
N GLY A 82 17.65 42.45 41.13
CA GLY A 82 18.23 43.45 40.25
C GLY A 82 19.60 43.03 39.67
N PRO A 83 20.04 43.69 38.58
CA PRO A 83 21.30 43.39 37.91
C PRO A 83 22.55 43.67 38.76
#